data_AF-G5B5T2-F1
#
_entry.id   AF-G5B5T2-F1
#
_cell.length_a   1.000
_cell.length_b   1.000
_cell.length_c   1.000
_cell.angle_alpha   90.00
_cell.angle_beta   90.00
_cell.angle_gamma   90.00
#
_symmetry.space_group_name_H-M   'P 1'
#
loop_
_entity.id
_entity.type
_entity.pdbx_description
1 polymer ?
#
loop_
_entity_poly.entity_id
_entity_poly.type
_entity_poly.pdbx_seq_one_letter_code
_entity_poly.pdbx_strand_id
1 'polypeptide(L)'
;MLPFMLFSTLFSPIFTEPEEPLWICSSSDANISYTYCDNKKFPISINIIPCLTLKGSSGSLHIFFIPRRDLKKLYFNLHISFHSMKLPMRKEVICRGYDDEYSFCRALKGESVNATIAFSFKGIRFAKGRYNCVAEAITGDIEERLFCLNFTIEHLPHLN
;
A
#
# COMPACT_ATOMS: atom_id res chain seq x y z
N MET A 1 -36.19 -0.83 44.39
CA MET A 1 -34.75 -0.75 44.03
C MET A 1 -34.43 -1.80 42.96
N LEU A 2 -35.09 -1.74 41.80
CA LEU A 2 -34.96 -2.73 40.72
C LEU A 2 -34.79 -2.16 39.28
N PRO A 3 -34.68 -0.83 39.00
CA PRO A 3 -34.54 -0.39 37.61
C PRO A 3 -33.10 -0.12 37.14
N PHE A 4 -32.07 -0.34 37.97
CA PHE A 4 -30.68 0.05 37.63
C PHE A 4 -29.79 -1.08 37.07
N MET A 5 -30.26 -2.33 37.01
CA MET A 5 -29.44 -3.47 36.58
C MET A 5 -29.57 -3.81 35.09
N LEU A 6 -30.38 -3.09 34.30
CA LEU A 6 -30.71 -3.45 32.91
C LEU A 6 -29.96 -2.64 31.84
N PHE A 7 -29.12 -1.66 32.21
CA PHE A 7 -28.45 -0.81 31.20
C PHE A 7 -27.06 -1.34 30.75
N SER A 8 -26.50 -2.32 31.47
CA SER A 8 -25.12 -2.78 31.22
C SER A 8 -24.98 -3.85 30.13
N THR A 9 -26.09 -4.35 29.55
CA THR A 9 -26.06 -5.39 28.50
C THR A 9 -26.23 -4.87 27.07
N LEU A 10 -26.43 -3.56 26.89
CA LEU A 10 -26.66 -2.97 25.56
C LEU A 10 -25.40 -2.42 24.87
N PHE A 11 -24.27 -2.38 25.56
CA PHE A 11 -23.00 -1.96 24.97
C PHE A 11 -22.06 -3.16 24.84
N SER A 12 -22.27 -3.95 23.80
CA SER A 12 -21.18 -4.78 23.27
C SER A 12 -20.08 -3.81 22.85
N PRO A 13 -18.87 -3.86 23.43
CA PRO A 13 -17.77 -3.11 22.85
C PRO A 13 -17.57 -3.71 21.45
N ILE A 14 -17.87 -2.93 20.42
CA ILE A 14 -17.46 -3.23 19.05
C ILE A 14 -15.95 -3.04 19.06
N PHE A 15 -15.22 -4.02 19.62
CA PHE A 15 -13.80 -4.15 19.38
C PHE A 15 -13.70 -4.47 17.90
N THR A 16 -13.43 -3.44 17.10
CA THR A 16 -12.96 -3.65 15.74
C THR A 16 -11.66 -4.43 15.88
N GLU A 17 -11.68 -5.71 15.52
CA GLU A 17 -10.47 -6.53 15.55
C GLU A 17 -9.37 -5.81 14.77
N PRO A 18 -8.17 -5.63 15.35
CA PRO A 18 -7.07 -5.00 14.65
C PRO A 18 -6.76 -5.85 13.42
N GLU A 19 -6.85 -5.22 12.24
CA GLU A 19 -6.59 -5.89 10.98
C GLU A 19 -5.14 -6.40 10.96
N GLU A 20 -4.98 -7.71 10.77
CA GLU A 20 -3.66 -8.34 10.73
C GLU A 20 -2.86 -7.81 9.52
N PRO A 21 -1.63 -7.33 9.74
CA PRO A 21 -0.79 -6.84 8.65
C PRO A 21 -0.36 -7.99 7.74
N LEU A 22 -0.55 -7.80 6.43
CA LEU A 22 -0.09 -8.71 5.39
C LEU A 22 1.41 -8.48 5.17
N TRP A 23 2.21 -9.49 5.52
CA TRP A 23 3.65 -9.45 5.36
C TRP A 23 4.04 -9.61 3.87
N ILE A 24 4.95 -8.76 3.38
CA ILE A 24 5.46 -8.84 2.00
C ILE A 24 6.81 -9.54 2.00
N CYS A 25 7.80 -8.95 2.67
CA CYS A 25 9.16 -9.48 2.72
C CYS A 25 9.99 -8.83 3.84
N SER A 26 11.15 -9.43 4.13
CA SER A 26 12.18 -8.90 5.02
C SER A 26 13.53 -8.89 4.30
N SER A 27 14.33 -7.87 4.56
CA SER A 27 15.69 -7.69 4.05
C SER A 27 16.67 -7.48 5.21
N SER A 28 17.93 -7.20 4.90
CA SER A 28 18.95 -6.95 5.92
C SER A 28 18.70 -5.71 6.79
N ASP A 29 17.92 -4.74 6.31
CA ASP A 29 17.71 -3.47 7.02
C ASP A 29 16.24 -2.98 7.02
N ALA A 30 15.30 -3.76 6.47
CA ALA A 30 13.90 -3.39 6.41
C ALA A 30 12.95 -4.59 6.53
N ASN A 31 11.84 -4.39 7.25
CA ASN A 31 10.67 -5.28 7.21
C ASN A 31 9.50 -4.53 6.57
N ILE A 32 8.80 -5.18 5.63
CA ILE A 32 7.74 -4.55 4.85
C ILE A 32 6.45 -5.34 4.98
N SER A 33 5.38 -4.65 5.35
CA SER A 33 4.03 -5.19 5.43
C SER A 33 3.02 -4.14 4.99
N TYR A 34 1.76 -4.53 4.81
CA TYR A 34 0.68 -3.59 4.53
C TYR A 34 -0.65 -4.03 5.14
N THR A 35 -1.55 -3.06 5.29
CA THR A 35 -2.97 -3.30 5.57
C THR A 35 -3.83 -2.60 4.52
N TYR A 36 -5.10 -2.97 4.42
CA TYR A 36 -6.05 -2.21 3.62
C TYR A 36 -6.51 -0.97 4.41
N CYS A 37 -6.60 0.19 3.74
CA CYS A 37 -7.18 1.41 4.33
C CYS A 37 -8.59 1.73 3.81
N ASP A 38 -9.09 0.95 2.85
CA ASP A 38 -10.46 1.07 2.36
C ASP A 38 -11.41 0.14 3.12
N ASN A 39 -12.67 0.58 3.24
CA ASN A 39 -13.76 -0.23 3.82
C ASN A 39 -14.03 -1.51 3.02
N LYS A 40 -13.71 -1.51 1.71
CA LYS A 40 -13.84 -2.67 0.83
C LYS A 40 -12.46 -3.20 0.48
N LYS A 41 -12.15 -4.39 0.98
CA LYS A 41 -10.86 -5.06 0.77
C LYS A 41 -10.92 -5.90 -0.50
N PHE A 42 -10.16 -5.51 -1.51
CA PHE A 42 -10.01 -6.29 -2.73
C PHE A 42 -8.67 -7.02 -2.69
N PRO A 43 -8.65 -8.34 -2.94
CA PRO A 43 -7.42 -9.11 -2.83
C PRO A 43 -6.39 -8.64 -3.85
N ILE A 44 -5.23 -8.25 -3.35
CA ILE A 44 -4.03 -7.95 -4.12
C ILE A 44 -2.87 -8.76 -3.56
N SER A 45 -2.09 -9.37 -4.46
CA SER A 45 -0.84 -10.03 -4.10
C SER A 45 0.32 -9.14 -4.53
N ILE A 46 1.23 -8.89 -3.60
CA ILE A 46 2.41 -8.04 -3.77
C ILE A 46 3.61 -8.83 -3.29
N ASN A 47 4.60 -9.00 -4.16
CA ASN A 47 5.86 -9.65 -3.81
C ASN A 47 7.03 -8.85 -4.39
N ILE A 48 8.15 -8.78 -3.64
CA ILE A 48 9.32 -7.98 -3.98
C ILE A 48 10.54 -8.89 -3.94
N ILE A 49 11.23 -9.03 -5.08
CA ILE A 49 12.38 -9.94 -5.22
C ILE A 49 13.57 -9.20 -5.87
N PRO A 50 14.73 -9.09 -5.19
CA PRO A 50 14.94 -9.33 -3.76
C PRO A 50 14.18 -8.29 -2.92
N CYS A 51 13.96 -8.59 -1.64
CA CYS A 51 13.32 -7.63 -0.73
C CYS A 51 14.10 -6.32 -0.66
N LEU A 52 13.38 -5.21 -0.51
CA LEU A 52 13.94 -3.86 -0.57
C LEU A 52 14.90 -3.61 0.61
N THR A 53 16.09 -3.08 0.32
CA THR A 53 17.03 -2.57 1.33
C THR A 53 17.08 -1.05 1.26
N LEU A 54 16.88 -0.35 2.38
CA LEU A 54 16.71 1.11 2.37
C LEU A 54 17.99 1.87 2.02
N LYS A 55 19.16 1.24 2.15
CA LYS A 55 20.44 1.75 1.61
C LYS A 55 20.48 1.84 0.08
N GLY A 56 19.55 1.19 -0.62
CA GLY A 56 19.45 1.16 -2.07
C GLY A 56 19.40 -0.28 -2.56
N SER A 57 18.40 -0.58 -3.36
CA SER A 57 18.25 -1.89 -4.00
C SER A 57 17.67 -1.79 -5.41
N SER A 58 17.87 -2.86 -6.15
CA SER A 58 17.24 -3.10 -7.44
C SER A 58 16.62 -4.49 -7.44
N GLY A 59 15.49 -4.64 -8.10
CA GLY A 59 14.75 -5.89 -8.14
C GLY A 59 13.50 -5.82 -8.98
N SER A 60 12.60 -6.75 -8.71
CA SER A 60 11.32 -6.91 -9.38
C SER A 60 10.19 -6.87 -8.36
N LEU A 61 9.18 -6.07 -8.68
CA LEU A 61 7.91 -5.99 -7.98
C LEU A 61 6.90 -6.82 -8.78
N HIS A 62 6.44 -7.91 -8.19
CA HIS A 62 5.40 -8.76 -8.75
C HIS A 62 4.06 -8.37 -8.13
N ILE A 63 3.09 -8.07 -8.98
CA ILE A 63 1.74 -7.70 -8.57
C ILE A 63 0.74 -8.60 -9.29
N PHE A 64 -0.19 -9.16 -8.51
CA PHE A 64 -1.35 -9.86 -9.05
C PHE A 64 -2.64 -9.33 -8.44
N PHE A 65 -3.58 -8.88 -9.27
CA PHE A 65 -4.91 -8.46 -8.85
C PHE A 65 -5.90 -8.43 -10.02
N ILE A 66 -7.19 -8.29 -9.70
CA ILE A 66 -8.26 -8.09 -10.68
C ILE A 66 -8.85 -6.69 -10.43
N PRO A 67 -8.66 -5.71 -11.35
CA PRO A 67 -9.07 -4.35 -11.13
C PRO A 67 -10.59 -4.21 -11.26
N ARG A 68 -11.18 -3.34 -10.44
CA ARG A 68 -12.63 -3.07 -10.46
C ARG A 68 -13.03 -2.01 -11.48
N ARG A 69 -12.05 -1.37 -12.11
CA ARG A 69 -12.15 -0.33 -13.15
C ARG A 69 -11.00 -0.51 -14.13
N ASP A 70 -11.11 0.14 -15.28
CA ASP A 70 -10.06 0.13 -16.28
C ASP A 70 -8.82 0.86 -15.73
N LEU A 71 -7.63 0.33 -16.00
CA LEU A 71 -6.37 0.92 -15.49
C LEU A 71 -5.86 2.08 -16.34
N LYS A 72 -6.66 2.53 -17.30
CA LYS A 72 -6.35 3.71 -18.11
C LYS A 72 -6.20 4.93 -17.21
N LYS A 73 -5.11 5.67 -17.40
CA LYS A 73 -4.75 6.84 -16.58
C LYS A 73 -4.60 6.55 -15.08
N LEU A 74 -4.14 5.36 -14.70
CA LEU A 74 -3.80 5.03 -13.32
C LEU A 74 -2.72 5.97 -12.76
N TYR A 75 -2.97 6.50 -11.57
CA TYR A 75 -1.97 7.19 -10.77
C TYR A 75 -2.14 6.85 -9.28
N PHE A 76 -1.11 7.15 -8.50
CA PHE A 76 -1.11 6.98 -7.05
C PHE A 76 -0.98 8.32 -6.34
N ASN A 77 -1.78 8.52 -5.30
CA ASN A 77 -1.48 9.52 -4.28
C ASN A 77 -0.75 8.83 -3.12
N LEU A 78 0.44 9.32 -2.80
CA LEU A 78 1.30 8.79 -1.76
C LEU A 78 1.33 9.74 -0.57
N HIS A 79 0.86 9.26 0.58
CA HIS A 79 0.91 9.96 1.85
C HIS A 79 1.93 9.28 2.75
N ILE A 80 3.13 9.85 2.79
CA ILE A 80 4.24 9.31 3.55
C ILE A 80 4.31 9.99 4.92
N SER A 81 4.49 9.20 5.96
CA SER A 81 4.68 9.66 7.32
C SER A 81 5.84 8.92 7.99
N PHE A 82 6.56 9.65 8.83
CA PHE A 82 7.66 9.13 9.62
C PHE A 82 7.55 9.74 11.02
N HIS A 83 7.42 8.90 12.05
CA HIS A 83 7.07 9.34 13.39
C HIS A 83 5.80 10.23 13.37
N SER A 84 5.86 11.44 13.91
CA SER A 84 4.77 12.43 13.88
C SER A 84 4.80 13.35 12.67
N MET A 85 5.81 13.22 11.78
CA MET A 85 5.96 14.07 10.60
C MET A 85 5.20 13.49 9.41
N LYS A 86 4.39 14.34 8.76
CA LYS A 86 3.72 14.03 7.50
C LYS A 86 4.43 14.76 6.37
N LEU A 87 4.86 14.02 5.34
CA LEU A 87 5.44 14.62 4.15
C LEU A 87 4.34 15.16 3.22
N PRO A 88 4.64 16.14 2.36
CA PRO A 88 3.72 16.57 1.32
C PRO A 88 3.27 15.39 0.46
N MET A 89 1.98 15.36 0.12
CA MET A 89 1.40 14.34 -0.76
C MET A 89 2.13 14.36 -2.10
N ARG A 90 2.51 13.18 -2.60
CA ARG A 90 3.07 13.01 -3.94
C ARG A 90 2.06 12.32 -4.84
N LYS A 91 1.91 12.85 -6.06
CA LYS A 91 1.09 12.22 -7.11
C LYS A 91 2.03 11.57 -8.12
N GLU A 92 2.00 10.24 -8.21
CA GLU A 92 2.82 9.45 -9.14
C GLU A 92 1.95 8.87 -10.24
N VAL A 93 2.13 9.33 -11.49
CA VAL A 93 1.35 8.87 -12.64
C VAL A 93 2.00 7.62 -13.24
N ILE A 94 1.27 6.50 -13.26
CA ILE A 94 1.75 5.21 -13.76
C ILE A 94 1.35 4.98 -15.21
N CYS A 95 0.08 5.27 -15.53
CA CYS A 95 -0.45 5.25 -16.88
C CYS A 95 -0.86 6.67 -17.26
N ARG A 96 -0.41 7.14 -18.41
CA ARG A 96 -0.75 8.43 -19.02
C ARG A 96 -1.97 8.31 -19.94
N GLY A 97 -2.27 7.09 -20.42
CA GLY A 97 -3.41 6.77 -21.28
C GLY A 97 -3.09 6.86 -22.78
N TYR A 98 -1.83 7.13 -23.14
CA TYR A 98 -1.29 7.05 -24.49
C TYR A 98 0.19 6.69 -24.41
N ASP A 99 0.61 5.73 -25.23
CA ASP A 99 1.99 5.21 -25.29
C ASP A 99 2.57 4.87 -23.90
N ASP A 100 1.81 4.11 -23.12
CA ASP A 100 2.17 3.72 -21.77
C ASP A 100 3.28 2.67 -21.75
N GLU A 101 4.23 2.83 -20.82
CA GLU A 101 5.37 1.93 -20.63
C GLU A 101 4.93 0.53 -20.17
N TYR A 102 3.90 0.47 -19.33
CA TYR A 102 3.43 -0.79 -18.75
C TYR A 102 2.25 -1.36 -19.51
N SER A 103 2.33 -2.65 -19.87
CA SER A 103 1.27 -3.37 -20.58
C SER A 103 -0.05 -3.41 -19.80
N PHE A 104 0.00 -3.46 -18.46
CA PHE A 104 -1.19 -3.48 -17.61
C PHE A 104 -2.01 -2.18 -17.67
N CYS A 105 -1.47 -1.09 -18.22
CA CYS A 105 -2.24 0.15 -18.41
C CYS A 105 -3.43 -0.02 -19.37
N ARG A 106 -3.43 -1.07 -20.18
CA ARG A 106 -4.53 -1.44 -21.08
C ARG A 106 -5.55 -2.38 -20.44
N ALA A 107 -5.31 -2.84 -19.22
CA ALA A 107 -6.20 -3.78 -18.56
C ALA A 107 -7.55 -3.14 -18.26
N LEU A 108 -8.61 -3.85 -18.64
CA LEU A 108 -9.99 -3.46 -18.41
C LEU A 108 -10.49 -3.99 -17.06
N LYS A 109 -11.60 -3.44 -16.59
CA LYS A 109 -12.33 -3.94 -15.44
C LYS A 109 -12.56 -5.45 -15.54
N GLY A 110 -12.13 -6.19 -14.52
CA GLY A 110 -12.33 -7.63 -14.41
C GLY A 110 -11.25 -8.49 -15.07
N GLU A 111 -10.29 -7.90 -15.77
CA GLU A 111 -9.17 -8.64 -16.36
C GLU A 111 -8.10 -8.97 -15.32
N SER A 112 -7.49 -10.15 -15.41
CA SER A 112 -6.40 -10.53 -14.50
C SER A 112 -5.13 -9.75 -14.83
N VAL A 113 -4.66 -8.93 -13.90
CA VAL A 113 -3.37 -8.26 -14.00
C VAL A 113 -2.32 -9.12 -13.29
N ASN A 114 -1.37 -9.64 -14.06
CA ASN A 114 -0.17 -10.30 -13.55
C ASN A 114 1.05 -9.58 -14.12
N ALA A 115 1.63 -8.69 -13.32
CA ALA A 115 2.67 -7.78 -13.77
C ALA A 115 3.95 -7.97 -12.96
N THR A 116 5.08 -7.83 -13.66
CA THR A 116 6.40 -7.75 -13.05
C THR A 116 7.01 -6.41 -13.45
N ILE A 117 7.25 -5.54 -12.46
CA ILE A 117 7.82 -4.20 -12.65
C ILE A 117 9.25 -4.20 -12.12
N ALA A 118 10.22 -3.89 -12.96
CA ALA A 118 11.59 -3.68 -12.52
C ALA A 118 11.68 -2.36 -11.75
N PHE A 119 12.40 -2.36 -10.62
CA PHE A 119 12.68 -1.16 -9.86
C PHE A 119 14.18 -1.06 -9.55
N SER A 120 14.66 0.17 -9.43
CA SER A 120 15.98 0.49 -8.92
C SER A 120 15.92 1.83 -8.23
N PHE A 121 16.42 1.89 -6.99
CA PHE A 121 16.63 3.16 -6.32
C PHE A 121 17.98 3.16 -5.62
N LYS A 122 18.64 4.31 -5.70
CA LYS A 122 19.80 4.61 -4.87
C LYS A 122 19.25 5.17 -3.56
N GLY A 123 19.50 4.49 -2.45
CA GLY A 123 18.99 4.88 -1.15
C GLY A 123 19.45 6.30 -0.80
N ILE A 124 18.55 7.08 -0.23
CA ILE A 124 18.92 8.26 0.55
C ILE A 124 19.22 7.73 1.97
N ARG A 125 20.01 8.45 2.78
CA ARG A 125 20.16 8.10 4.20
C ARG A 125 18.79 8.21 4.89
N PHE A 126 18.12 7.08 5.09
CA PHE A 126 16.88 6.98 5.84
C PHE A 126 17.20 6.89 7.33
N ALA A 127 16.46 7.62 8.15
CA ALA A 127 16.56 7.52 9.60
C ALA A 127 15.98 6.18 10.08
N LYS A 128 16.54 5.62 11.16
CA LYS A 128 15.97 4.45 11.82
C LYS A 128 14.54 4.73 12.29
N GLY A 129 13.65 3.76 12.13
CA GLY A 129 12.29 3.84 12.66
C GLY A 129 11.23 3.28 11.72
N ARG A 130 9.97 3.52 12.08
CA ARG A 130 8.80 3.07 11.33
C ARG A 130 8.31 4.16 10.39
N TYR A 131 8.22 3.82 9.12
CA TYR A 131 7.61 4.62 8.06
C TYR A 131 6.24 4.04 7.75
N ASN A 132 5.25 4.91 7.55
CA ASN A 132 3.97 4.51 6.98
C ASN A 132 3.74 5.24 5.66
N CYS A 133 3.34 4.52 4.63
CA CYS A 133 3.01 5.05 3.33
C CYS A 133 1.62 4.58 2.92
N VAL A 134 0.66 5.50 2.96
CA VAL A 134 -0.67 5.24 2.38
C VAL A 134 -0.59 5.51 0.88
N ALA A 135 -0.81 4.47 0.09
CA ALA A 135 -0.87 4.53 -1.36
C ALA A 135 -2.32 4.36 -1.82
N GLU A 136 -2.90 5.44 -2.35
CA GLU A 136 -4.24 5.43 -2.94
C GLU A 136 -4.11 5.29 -4.46
N ALA A 137 -4.60 4.18 -5.01
CA ALA A 137 -4.65 3.95 -6.46
C ALA A 137 -5.92 4.57 -7.02
N ILE A 138 -5.80 5.45 -8.02
CA ILE A 138 -6.92 6.18 -8.62
C ILE A 138 -6.87 6.06 -10.14
N THR A 139 -8.04 5.91 -10.76
CA THR A 139 -8.21 5.93 -12.22
C THR A 139 -8.56 7.34 -12.69
N GLY A 140 -7.68 7.97 -13.47
CA GLY A 140 -7.82 9.39 -13.83
C GLY A 140 -8.96 9.73 -14.80
N ASP A 141 -9.62 8.75 -15.42
CA ASP A 141 -10.77 9.03 -16.30
C ASP A 141 -12.07 9.31 -15.52
N ILE A 142 -12.27 8.61 -14.39
CA ILE A 142 -13.47 8.72 -13.56
C ILE A 142 -13.17 9.23 -12.14
N GLU A 143 -11.89 9.46 -11.82
CA GLU A 143 -11.40 9.90 -10.51
C GLU A 143 -11.89 9.00 -9.36
N GLU A 144 -12.07 7.71 -9.65
CA GLU A 144 -12.47 6.71 -8.67
C GLU A 144 -11.25 5.98 -8.11
N ARG A 145 -11.29 5.77 -6.79
CA ARG A 145 -10.31 4.96 -6.06
C ARG A 145 -10.50 3.48 -6.40
N LEU A 146 -9.43 2.84 -6.86
CA LEU A 146 -9.35 1.40 -7.09
C LEU A 146 -9.15 0.63 -5.79
N PHE A 147 -8.17 1.05 -5.01
CA PHE A 147 -7.82 0.48 -3.71
C PHE A 147 -6.94 1.45 -2.91
N CYS A 148 -6.85 1.21 -1.61
CA CYS A 148 -5.99 1.91 -0.67
C CYS A 148 -5.19 0.88 0.13
N LEU A 149 -3.87 0.99 0.09
CA LEU A 149 -2.96 0.19 0.92
C LEU A 149 -2.15 1.09 1.85
N ASN A 150 -2.06 0.70 3.11
CA ASN A 150 -1.21 1.33 4.10
C ASN A 150 0.02 0.47 4.35
N PHE A 151 1.14 0.81 3.69
CA PHE A 151 2.40 0.12 3.87
C PHE A 151 3.08 0.56 5.16
N THR A 152 3.53 -0.41 5.94
CA THR A 152 4.45 -0.21 7.06
C THR A 152 5.83 -0.70 6.67
N ILE A 153 6.82 0.17 6.80
CA ILE A 153 8.24 -0.15 6.56
C ILE A 153 9.00 0.11 7.85
N GLU A 154 9.52 -0.94 8.48
CA GLU A 154 10.36 -0.83 9.66
C GLU A 154 11.83 -0.83 9.25
N HIS A 155 12.50 0.32 9.36
CA HIS A 155 13.91 0.43 9.09
C HIS A 155 14.74 0.09 10.34
N LEU A 156 15.53 -0.98 10.24
CA LEU A 156 16.42 -1.47 11.29
C LEU A 156 17.86 -1.49 10.75
N PRO A 157 18.52 -0.33 10.59
CA PRO A 157 19.90 -0.30 10.13
C PRO A 157 20.82 -0.91 11.19
N HIS A 158 21.75 -1.77 10.76
CA HIS A 158 22.78 -2.31 11.64
C HIS A 158 23.81 -1.25 12.10
N LEU A 159 23.93 -0.11 11.42
CA LEU A 159 24.81 1.02 11.74
C LEU A 159 24.12 2.33 11.35
N ASN A 160 24.06 3.30 12.27
CA ASN A 160 23.48 4.64 12.09
C ASN A 160 24.37 5.56 11.26
#